data_AF-A0A2H9LAT9-F1
#
_entry.id   AF-A0A2H9LAT9-F1
#
_cell.length_a   1.000
_cell.length_b   1.000
_cell.length_c   1.000
_cell.angle_alpha   90.00
_cell.angle_beta   90.00
_cell.angle_gamma   90.00
#
_symmetry.space_group_name_H-M   'P 1'
#
loop_
_entity.id
_entity.type
_entity.pdbx_description
1 polymer ?
#
loop_
_entity_poly.entity_id
_entity_poly.type
_entity_poly.pdbx_seq_one_letter_code
_entity_poly.pdbx_strand_id
1 'polypeptide(L)'
;MDVVWTRHAREKFLERSLKYDINYAEVDMHIKAQKVKQKQLHGTIKTIFGLKDNIFTVIKEETKKLINVVSIWESDESEVELWMKK
;
A
#
# COMPACT_ATOMS: atom_id res chain seq x y z
N MET A 1 15.46 -1.32 1.27
CA MET A 1 14.77 -1.65 0.00
C MET A 1 14.19 -0.37 -0.54
N ASP A 2 14.41 -0.13 -1.83
CA ASP A 2 13.83 1.04 -2.51
C ASP A 2 12.41 0.72 -2.94
N VAL A 3 11.52 1.71 -2.83
CA VAL A 3 10.13 1.59 -3.25
C VAL A 3 10.01 2.25 -4.62
N VAL A 4 9.53 1.48 -5.58
CA VAL A 4 9.27 1.95 -6.94
C VAL A 4 7.80 1.76 -7.25
N TRP A 5 7.23 2.71 -7.97
CA TRP A 5 5.81 2.72 -8.29
C TRP A 5 5.65 2.52 -9.79
N THR A 6 4.85 1.52 -10.17
CA THR A 6 4.43 1.36 -11.56
C THR A 6 3.65 2.59 -12.03
N ARG A 7 3.56 2.79 -13.35
CA ARG A 7 2.78 3.91 -13.91
C ARG A 7 1.33 3.90 -13.40
N HIS A 8 0.68 2.74 -13.42
CA HIS A 8 -0.69 2.58 -12.92
C HIS A 8 -0.80 2.97 -11.44
N ALA A 9 0.13 2.50 -10.60
CA ALA A 9 0.12 2.85 -9.19
C ALA A 9 0.34 4.35 -8.95
N ARG A 10 1.17 5.02 -9.74
CA ARG A 10 1.38 6.48 -9.64
C ARG A 10 0.12 7.26 -9.99
N GLU A 11 -0.59 6.86 -11.03
CA GLU A 11 -1.87 7.47 -11.42
C GLU A 11 -2.91 7.30 -10.31
N LYS A 12 -3.03 6.09 -9.75
CA LYS A 12 -3.93 5.81 -8.62
C LYS A 12 -3.53 6.56 -7.35
N PHE A 13 -2.24 6.67 -7.07
CA PHE A 13 -1.74 7.45 -5.96
C PHE A 13 -2.09 8.93 -6.12
N LEU A 14 -1.93 9.50 -7.31
CA LEU A 14 -2.23 10.92 -7.56
C LEU A 14 -3.69 11.27 -7.25
N GLU A 15 -4.63 10.42 -7.67
CA GLU A 15 -6.05 10.58 -7.32
C GLU A 15 -6.26 10.65 -5.80
N ARG A 16 -5.53 9.81 -5.05
CA ARG A 16 -5.66 9.68 -3.59
C ARG A 16 -4.90 10.75 -2.83
N SER A 17 -3.74 11.18 -3.31
CA SER A 17 -3.00 12.30 -2.73
C SER A 17 -3.84 13.57 -2.79
N LEU A 18 -4.57 13.80 -3.88
CA LEU A 18 -5.47 14.95 -4.00
C LEU A 18 -6.68 14.85 -3.08
N LYS A 19 -7.23 13.64 -2.90
CA LYS A 19 -8.44 13.41 -2.10
C LYS A 19 -8.18 13.39 -0.59
N TYR A 20 -7.03 12.85 -0.18
CA TYR A 20 -6.70 12.56 1.23
C TYR A 20 -5.49 13.36 1.74
N ASP A 21 -4.90 14.19 0.89
CA ASP A 21 -3.73 15.02 1.22
C ASP A 21 -2.54 14.17 1.73
N ILE A 22 -2.31 13.02 1.10
CA ILE A 22 -1.22 12.10 1.44
C ILE A 22 -0.04 12.25 0.48
N ASN A 23 1.19 12.04 0.96
CA ASN A 23 2.38 12.10 0.11
C ASN A 23 3.12 10.75 0.00
N TYR A 24 4.00 10.64 -1.00
CA TYR A 24 4.73 9.39 -1.28
C TYR A 24 5.62 8.97 -0.12
N ALA A 25 6.26 9.91 0.58
CA ALA A 25 7.19 9.58 1.66
C ALA A 25 6.46 8.89 2.82
N GLU A 26 5.29 9.38 3.20
CA GLU A 26 4.44 8.77 4.22
C GLU A 26 4.03 7.34 3.83
N VAL A 27 3.48 7.19 2.61
CA VAL A 27 3.03 5.89 2.13
C VAL A 27 4.19 4.90 1.99
N ASP A 28 5.33 5.33 1.48
CA ASP A 28 6.53 4.49 1.37
C ASP A 28 7.03 4.01 2.73
N MET A 29 6.95 4.83 3.78
CA MET A 29 7.28 4.41 5.14
C MET A 29 6.38 3.27 5.60
N HIS A 30 5.07 3.36 5.36
CA HIS A 30 4.13 2.29 5.70
C HIS A 30 4.34 1.02 4.86
N ILE A 31 4.61 1.18 3.56
CA ILE A 31 4.91 0.08 2.65
C ILE A 31 6.20 -0.66 3.05
N LYS A 32 7.20 0.05 3.59
CA LYS A 32 8.44 -0.53 4.14
C LYS A 32 8.24 -1.19 5.50
N ALA A 33 7.38 -0.61 6.35
CA ALA A 33 7.09 -1.15 7.69
C ALA A 33 6.27 -2.46 7.64
N GLN A 34 5.36 -2.60 6.67
CA GLN A 34 4.61 -3.84 6.40
C GLN A 34 3.85 -4.41 7.60
N LYS A 35 3.22 -3.55 8.41
CA LYS A 35 2.52 -3.97 9.62
C LYS A 35 1.51 -5.09 9.36
N VAL A 36 0.68 -4.98 8.32
CA VAL A 36 -0.17 -6.08 7.83
C VAL A 36 0.33 -6.54 6.48
N LYS A 37 0.70 -7.82 6.36
CA LYS A 37 1.21 -8.44 5.13
C LYS A 37 0.46 -9.73 4.85
N GLN A 38 -0.14 -9.83 3.68
CA GLN A 38 -0.77 -11.05 3.19
C GLN A 38 -0.16 -11.43 1.84
N LYS A 39 0.39 -12.63 1.74
CA LYS A 39 0.82 -13.18 0.45
C LYS A 39 -0.41 -13.58 -0.34
N GLN A 40 -0.50 -13.11 -1.57
CA GLN A 40 -1.58 -13.42 -2.50
C GLN A 40 -1.12 -14.53 -3.46
N LEU A 41 -2.07 -15.05 -4.24
CA LEU A 41 -1.78 -15.93 -5.36
C LEU A 41 -0.88 -15.20 -6.38
N HIS A 42 0.05 -15.93 -7.00
CA HIS A 42 1.01 -15.44 -8.00
C HIS A 42 2.17 -14.60 -7.44
N GLY A 43 2.43 -14.68 -6.13
CA GLY A 43 3.65 -14.11 -5.54
C GLY A 43 3.59 -12.61 -5.23
N THR A 44 2.43 -11.98 -5.44
CA THR A 44 2.18 -10.61 -4.99
C THR A 44 1.90 -10.56 -3.49
N ILE A 45 2.07 -9.39 -2.92
CA ILE A 45 1.90 -9.13 -1.49
C ILE A 45 0.91 -7.99 -1.34
N LYS A 46 -0.16 -8.26 -0.59
CA LYS A 46 -1.10 -7.24 -0.10
C LYS A 46 -0.58 -6.68 1.21
N THR A 47 -0.53 -5.36 1.31
CA THR A 47 -0.17 -4.62 2.53
C THR A 47 -1.25 -3.63 2.87
N ILE A 48 -1.74 -3.69 4.11
CA ILE A 48 -2.78 -2.79 4.62
C ILE A 48 -2.13 -1.88 5.65
N PHE A 49 -2.46 -0.59 5.60
CA PHE A 49 -1.97 0.39 6.57
C PHE A 49 -2.95 1.55 6.75
N GLY A 50 -3.01 2.06 7.99
CA GLY A 50 -3.67 3.32 8.30
C GLY A 50 -2.75 4.51 8.01
N LEU A 51 -3.29 5.55 7.40
CA LEU A 51 -2.65 6.85 7.20
C LEU A 51 -3.70 7.96 7.38
N LYS A 52 -3.43 8.90 8.28
CA LYS A 52 -4.42 9.86 8.79
C LYS A 52 -5.67 9.12 9.29
N ASP A 53 -6.86 9.54 8.88
CA ASP A 53 -8.14 8.94 9.25
C ASP A 53 -8.62 7.85 8.27
N ASN A 54 -7.75 7.39 7.38
CA ASN A 54 -8.10 6.43 6.33
C ASN A 54 -7.21 5.19 6.39
N ILE A 55 -7.72 4.08 5.87
CA ILE A 55 -6.98 2.83 5.74
C ILE A 55 -6.85 2.53 4.25
N PHE A 56 -5.63 2.21 3.84
CA PHE A 56 -5.28 1.94 2.46
C PHE A 56 -4.70 0.55 2.32
N THR A 57 -4.94 -0.02 1.15
CA THR A 57 -4.39 -1.29 0.73
C THR A 57 -3.49 -1.07 -0.49
N VAL A 58 -2.33 -1.71 -0.47
CA VAL A 58 -1.36 -1.73 -1.55
C VAL A 58 -1.08 -3.16 -1.98
N ILE A 59 -1.05 -3.38 -3.30
CA ILE A 59 -0.46 -4.60 -3.89
C ILE A 59 0.93 -4.28 -4.38
N LYS A 60 1.87 -5.14 -4.02
CA LYS A 60 3.27 -5.00 -4.40
C LYS A 60 3.93 -6.34 -4.67
N GLU A 61 5.02 -6.27 -5.39
CA GLU A 61 5.95 -7.37 -5.60
C GLU A 61 7.26 -7.04 -4.89
N GLU A 62 7.86 -8.02 -4.22
CA GLU A 62 9.10 -7.82 -3.48
C GLU A 62 10.23 -8.65 -4.07
N THR A 63 11.36 -7.99 -4.27
CA THR A 63 12.65 -8.63 -4.54
C THR A 63 13.60 -8.35 -3.39
N LYS A 64 14.81 -8.93 -3.41
CA LYS A 64 15.82 -8.66 -2.36
C LYS A 64 16.22 -7.18 -2.25
N LYS A 65 16.02 -6.37 -3.30
CA LYS A 65 16.47 -4.97 -3.36
C LYS A 65 15.32 -3.96 -3.42
N LEU A 66 14.22 -4.34 -4.06
CA LEU A 66 13.15 -3.42 -4.48
C LEU A 66 11.78 -3.91 -4.02
N ILE A 67 10.91 -2.95 -3.69
CA ILE A 67 9.47 -3.13 -3.53
C ILE A 67 8.80 -2.44 -4.71
N ASN A 68 8.20 -3.21 -5.61
CA ASN A 68 7.48 -2.70 -6.77
C ASN A 68 5.99 -2.58 -6.45
N VAL A 69 5.50 -1.35 -6.29
CA VAL A 69 4.09 -1.05 -6.01
C VAL A 69 3.28 -1.11 -7.31
N VAL A 70 2.34 -2.04 -7.36
CA VAL A 70 1.51 -2.32 -8.52
C VAL A 70 0.22 -1.52 -8.48
N SER A 71 -0.41 -1.38 -7.30
CA SER A 71 -1.63 -0.59 -7.14
C SER A 71 -1.86 -0.17 -5.68
N ILE A 72 -2.69 0.85 -5.48
CA ILE A 72 -3.13 1.38 -4.19
C ILE A 72 -4.63 1.71 -4.25
N TRP A 73 -5.37 1.40 -3.18
CA TRP A 73 -6.78 1.74 -3.03
C TRP A 73 -7.18 1.94 -1.57
N GLU A 74 -8.35 2.55 -1.35
CA GLU A 74 -9.01 2.65 -0.05
C GLU A 74 -9.48 1.26 0.42
N SER A 75 -9.10 0.86 1.62
CA SER A 75 -9.42 -0.47 2.13
C SER A 75 -10.91 -0.71 2.25
N ASP A 76 -11.37 -1.91 1.88
CA ASP A 76 -12.75 -2.35 2.13
C ASP A 76 -12.97 -2.75 3.60
N GLU A 77 -14.22 -3.01 3.99
CA GLU A 77 -14.57 -3.39 5.36
C GLU A 77 -13.78 -4.59 5.89
N SER A 78 -13.55 -5.59 5.04
CA SER A 78 -12.80 -6.79 5.42
C SER A 78 -11.32 -6.48 5.66
N GLU A 79 -10.73 -5.59 4.86
CA GLU A 79 -9.35 -5.12 4.99
C GLU A 79 -9.17 -4.22 6.21
N VAL A 80 -10.16 -3.38 6.49
CA VAL A 80 -10.21 -2.55 7.71
C VAL A 80 -10.26 -3.43 8.96
N GLU A 81 -11.11 -4.45 8.99
CA GLU A 81 -11.14 -5.41 10.11
C GLU A 81 -9.78 -6.09 10.32
N LEU A 82 -9.11 -6.48 9.24
CA LEU A 82 -7.78 -7.10 9.31
C LEU A 82 -6.73 -6.16 9.88
N TRP A 83 -6.83 -4.86 9.59
CA TRP A 83 -5.99 -3.83 10.20
C TRP A 83 -6.28 -3.65 11.69
N MET A 84 -7.56 -3.59 12.08
CA MET A 84 -7.97 -3.38 13.48
C MET A 84 -7.67 -4.57 14.40
N LYS A 85 -7.54 -5.78 13.84
CA LYS A 85 -7.17 -7.00 14.56
C LYS A 85 -5.66 -7.10 14.87
N LYS A 86 -4.83 -6.21 14.33
CA LYS A 86 -3.36 -6.20 14.45
C LYS A 86 -2.86 -5.10 15.37
#